data_AF-X0T5Q0-F1
#
_entry.id   AF-X0T5Q0-F1
#
_cell.length_a   1.000
_cell.length_b   1.000
_cell.length_c   1.000
_cell.angle_alpha   90.00
_cell.angle_beta   90.00
_cell.angle_gamma   90.00
#
_symmetry.space_group_name_H-M   'P 1'
#
loop_
_entity.id
_entity.type
_entity.pdbx_description
1 polymer ?
#
loop_
_entity_poly.entity_id
_entity_poly.type
_entity_poly.pdbx_seq_one_letter_code
_entity_poly.pdbx_strand_id
1 'polypeptide(L)'
;MSNLDFLSITLGRYIKDNLEFVDGVKEPPAIFSVNYFLKDKDGKYITGMHDKRVWVKWMELRVNGDLDAIKTPTGYIPRYEDLKKLFKGTLDKDYKKKDYTEQFTLRIPENLEKIERIVKIYRKDVADVPRILFDTLEKQRKRLLEAKAKYGDYVAPSAISS
;
A
#
# COMPACT_ATOMS: atom_id res chain seq x y z
N MET A 1 -5.91 1.11 11.52
CA MET A 1 -5.40 2.20 12.38
C MET A 1 -4.80 1.54 13.62
N SER A 2 -3.70 2.07 14.15
CA SER A 2 -2.91 1.43 15.22
C SER A 2 -3.46 1.76 16.61
N ASN A 3 -4.75 1.48 16.83
CA ASN A 3 -5.48 1.93 18.01
C ASN A 3 -6.41 0.88 18.63
N LEU A 4 -6.23 -0.41 18.31
CA LEU A 4 -7.14 -1.48 18.71
C LEU A 4 -7.36 -1.53 20.23
N ASP A 5 -6.30 -1.41 21.02
CA ASP A 5 -6.35 -1.46 22.50
C ASP A 5 -6.98 -0.21 23.13
N PHE A 6 -7.26 0.83 22.33
CA PHE A 6 -7.79 2.11 22.80
C PHE A 6 -9.22 2.37 22.31
N LEU A 7 -9.86 1.40 21.64
CA LEU A 7 -11.24 1.57 21.16
C LEU A 7 -12.23 1.42 22.30
N SER A 8 -13.00 2.48 22.58
CA SER A 8 -14.12 2.48 23.53
C SER A 8 -15.45 1.99 22.90
N ILE A 9 -15.43 1.69 21.60
CA ILE A 9 -16.55 1.19 20.80
C ILE A 9 -16.13 -0.09 20.07
N THR A 10 -17.09 -0.86 19.55
CA THR A 10 -16.76 -2.06 18.77
C THR A 10 -15.95 -1.69 17.54
N LEU A 11 -15.02 -2.57 17.13
CA LEU A 11 -14.20 -2.35 15.93
C LEU A 11 -15.09 -2.20 14.67
N GLY A 12 -16.20 -2.93 14.60
CA GLY A 12 -17.20 -2.77 13.52
C GLY A 12 -17.77 -1.36 13.48
N ARG A 13 -18.19 -0.81 14.63
CA ARG A 13 -18.68 0.57 14.74
C ARG A 13 -17.60 1.58 14.38
N TYR A 14 -16.37 1.39 14.87
CA TYR A 14 -15.24 2.26 14.55
C TYR A 14 -14.97 2.35 13.05
N ILE A 15 -15.01 1.23 12.33
CA ILE A 15 -14.85 1.20 10.87
C ILE A 15 -16.00 1.95 10.19
N LYS A 16 -17.23 1.73 10.65
CA LYS A 16 -18.41 2.42 10.14
C LYS A 16 -18.29 3.94 10.31
N ASP A 17 -17.92 4.42 11.49
CA ASP A 17 -17.77 5.84 11.78
C ASP A 17 -16.71 6.48 10.86
N ASN A 18 -15.61 5.79 10.55
CA ASN A 18 -14.61 6.30 9.59
C ASN A 18 -15.14 6.39 8.15
N LEU A 19 -16.03 5.47 7.76
CA LEU A 19 -16.67 5.50 6.44
C LEU A 19 -17.71 6.62 6.34
N GLU A 20 -18.46 6.87 7.41
CA GLU A 20 -19.45 7.94 7.50
C GLU A 20 -18.80 9.32 7.67
N PHE A 21 -17.65 9.41 8.34
CA PHE A 21 -16.93 10.67 8.55
C PHE A 21 -16.58 11.40 7.25
N VAL A 22 -16.28 10.64 6.19
CA VAL A 22 -15.93 11.23 4.89
C VAL A 22 -17.17 11.60 4.06
N ASP A 23 -18.37 11.22 4.49
CA ASP A 23 -19.61 11.60 3.82
C ASP A 23 -19.82 13.12 3.94
N GLY A 24 -19.87 13.81 2.81
CA GLY A 24 -19.94 15.28 2.76
C GLY A 24 -18.59 16.01 2.80
N VAL A 25 -17.45 15.32 2.92
CA VAL A 25 -16.12 15.94 2.78
C VAL A 25 -15.81 16.15 1.30
N LYS A 26 -15.70 17.41 0.86
CA LYS A 26 -15.45 17.76 -0.55
C LYS A 26 -14.12 17.22 -1.08
N GLU A 27 -13.08 17.31 -0.25
CA GLU A 27 -11.71 16.91 -0.61
C GLU A 27 -11.15 16.00 0.50
N PRO A 28 -11.50 14.71 0.51
CA PRO A 28 -11.01 13.80 1.54
C PRO A 28 -9.50 13.59 1.39
N PRO A 29 -8.76 13.46 2.51
CA PRO A 29 -7.32 13.27 2.45
C PRO A 29 -6.95 11.95 1.80
N ALA A 30 -5.89 11.96 0.98
CA ALA A 30 -5.35 10.74 0.39
C ALA A 30 -4.74 9.84 1.48
N ILE A 31 -5.02 8.54 1.40
CA ILE A 31 -4.50 7.54 2.34
C ILE A 31 -3.32 6.82 1.69
N PHE A 32 -2.18 6.81 2.39
CA PHE A 32 -0.97 6.11 1.96
C PHE A 32 -0.62 4.95 2.91
N SER A 33 -0.09 3.88 2.34
CA SER A 33 0.47 2.76 3.09
C SER A 33 1.96 2.65 2.80
N VAL A 34 2.78 2.55 3.84
CA VAL A 34 4.24 2.43 3.75
C VAL A 34 4.75 1.20 4.47
N ASN A 35 5.87 0.68 4.00
CA ASN A 35 6.61 -0.37 4.68
C ASN A 35 8.12 -0.10 4.61
N TYR A 36 8.68 0.43 5.69
CA TYR A 36 10.11 0.71 5.81
C TYR A 36 10.94 -0.51 6.25
N PHE A 37 10.27 -1.63 6.54
CA PHE A 37 10.85 -2.82 7.15
C PHE A 37 10.98 -3.98 6.18
N LEU A 38 10.83 -3.72 4.87
CA LEU A 38 11.14 -4.72 3.86
C LEU A 38 12.60 -5.16 4.01
N LYS A 39 12.80 -6.47 3.90
CA LYS A 39 14.11 -7.11 3.96
C LYS A 39 14.38 -7.87 2.67
N ASP A 40 15.65 -7.91 2.30
CA ASP A 40 16.15 -8.76 1.22
C ASP A 40 16.26 -10.23 1.69
N LYS A 41 16.74 -11.10 0.80
CA LYS A 41 16.95 -12.53 1.08
C LYS A 41 18.00 -12.79 2.17
N ASP A 42 18.91 -11.85 2.41
CA ASP A 42 19.93 -11.93 3.45
C ASP A 42 19.42 -11.35 4.78
N GLY A 43 18.15 -10.93 4.84
CA GLY A 43 17.52 -10.35 6.02
C GLY A 43 17.90 -8.88 6.30
N LYS A 44 18.56 -8.21 5.35
CA LYS A 44 18.96 -6.80 5.48
C LYS A 44 17.84 -5.89 5.02
N TYR A 45 17.67 -4.76 5.71
CA TYR A 45 16.68 -3.77 5.32
C TYR A 45 17.03 -3.13 3.98
N ILE A 46 16.05 -3.08 3.09
CA ILE A 46 16.20 -2.48 1.75
C ILE A 46 15.81 -1.00 1.71
N THR A 47 15.52 -0.39 2.87
CA THR A 47 15.23 1.04 3.03
C THR A 47 16.15 1.62 4.10
N GLY A 48 16.80 2.74 3.80
CA GLY A 48 17.61 3.48 4.75
C GLY A 48 16.78 4.34 5.72
N MET A 49 17.31 4.63 6.90
CA MET A 49 16.61 5.43 7.93
C MET A 49 16.16 6.82 7.44
N HIS A 50 16.95 7.45 6.56
CA HIS A 50 16.67 8.79 6.02
C HIS A 50 15.81 8.78 4.75
N ASP A 51 15.62 7.62 4.12
CA ASP A 51 14.84 7.47 2.89
C ASP A 51 13.37 7.89 3.10
N LYS A 52 12.87 7.88 4.34
CA LYS A 52 11.55 8.42 4.72
C LYS A 52 11.28 9.85 4.28
N ARG A 53 12.32 10.69 4.15
CA ARG A 53 12.17 12.06 3.65
C ARG A 53 11.71 12.07 2.19
N VAL A 54 12.24 11.14 1.39
CA VAL A 54 11.85 10.97 -0.03
C VAL A 54 10.42 10.47 -0.13
N TRP A 55 10.02 9.50 0.70
CA TRP A 55 8.67 8.96 0.70
C TRP A 55 7.61 10.02 1.02
N VAL A 56 7.85 10.84 2.05
CA VAL A 56 6.95 11.96 2.40
C VAL A 56 6.90 13.00 1.28
N LYS A 57 8.04 13.32 0.65
CA LYS A 57 8.08 14.27 -0.48
C LYS A 57 7.30 13.74 -1.69
N TRP A 58 7.38 12.44 -1.98
CA TRP A 58 6.57 11.84 -3.05
C TRP A 58 5.07 11.90 -2.74
N MET A 59 4.67 11.64 -1.48
CA MET A 59 3.26 11.74 -1.08
C MET A 59 2.72 13.16 -1.23
N GLU A 60 3.49 14.17 -0.84
CA GLU A 60 3.12 15.58 -1.01
C GLU A 60 2.86 15.91 -2.48
N LEU A 61 3.79 15.56 -3.37
CA LEU A 61 3.61 15.76 -4.82
C LEU A 61 2.40 14.97 -5.38
N ARG A 62 2.11 13.78 -4.85
CA ARG A 62 0.93 12.99 -5.25
C ARG A 62 -0.39 13.61 -4.79
N VAL A 63 -0.41 14.23 -3.62
CA VAL A 63 -1.60 14.95 -3.12
C VAL A 63 -1.88 16.18 -3.97
N ASN A 64 -0.85 16.90 -4.43
CA ASN A 64 -0.98 18.07 -5.29
C ASN A 64 -1.20 17.75 -6.78
N GLY A 65 -1.07 16.48 -7.18
CA GLY A 65 -1.21 16.06 -8.58
C GLY A 65 0.03 16.32 -9.44
N ASP A 66 1.17 16.65 -8.83
CA ASP A 66 2.42 17.02 -9.51
C ASP A 66 3.17 15.81 -10.10
N LEU A 67 2.85 14.60 -9.63
CA LEU A 67 3.45 13.35 -10.11
C LEU A 67 2.38 12.31 -10.46
N ASP A 68 2.68 11.52 -11.48
CA ASP A 68 1.93 10.32 -11.83
C ASP A 68 2.29 9.13 -10.91
N ALA A 69 1.56 8.03 -11.07
CA ALA A 69 1.86 6.76 -10.41
C ALA A 69 1.53 5.56 -11.30
N ILE A 70 2.10 4.40 -10.96
CA ILE A 70 1.79 3.12 -11.61
C ILE A 70 0.65 2.47 -10.84
N LYS A 71 -0.44 2.15 -11.54
CA LYS A 71 -1.57 1.41 -10.97
C LYS A 71 -1.21 -0.06 -10.80
N THR A 72 -1.42 -0.61 -9.62
CA THR A 72 -1.22 -2.02 -9.29
C THR A 72 -2.51 -2.62 -8.69
N PRO A 73 -2.62 -3.95 -8.54
CA PRO A 73 -3.76 -4.57 -7.87
C PRO A 73 -4.01 -4.06 -6.45
N THR A 74 -2.95 -3.59 -5.76
CA THR A 74 -2.98 -3.15 -4.37
C THR A 74 -3.06 -1.63 -4.18
N GLY A 75 -3.04 -0.84 -5.26
CA GLY A 75 -3.14 0.62 -5.20
C GLY A 75 -2.25 1.29 -6.24
N TYR A 76 -1.56 2.35 -5.84
CA TYR A 76 -0.65 3.09 -6.70
C TYR A 76 0.75 3.07 -6.11
N ILE A 77 1.76 2.87 -6.95
CA ILE A 77 3.18 2.93 -6.57
C ILE A 77 3.90 4.04 -7.36
N PRO A 78 4.98 4.62 -6.82
CA PRO A 78 5.79 5.60 -7.55
C PRO A 78 6.42 5.03 -8.83
N ARG A 79 6.64 5.88 -9.83
CA ARG A 79 7.51 5.57 -10.97
C ARG A 79 8.98 5.68 -10.54
N TYR A 80 9.84 4.84 -11.13
CA TYR A 80 11.27 4.83 -10.83
C TYR A 80 11.94 6.20 -11.07
N GLU A 81 11.62 6.84 -12.21
CA GLU A 81 12.27 8.11 -12.60
C GLU A 81 11.97 9.25 -11.62
N ASP A 82 10.76 9.29 -11.06
CA ASP A 82 10.38 10.29 -10.07
C ASP A 82 11.15 10.07 -8.77
N LEU A 83 11.22 8.83 -8.29
CA LEU A 83 12.02 8.51 -7.11
C LEU A 83 13.49 8.81 -7.32
N LYS A 84 14.06 8.46 -8.48
CA LYS A 84 15.46 8.72 -8.78
C LYS A 84 15.80 10.21 -8.64
N LYS A 85 14.96 11.08 -9.20
CA LYS A 85 15.10 12.53 -9.06
C LYS A 85 14.95 12.97 -7.59
N LEU A 86 13.96 12.46 -6.87
CA LEU A 86 13.72 12.82 -5.48
C LEU A 86 14.85 12.38 -4.55
N PHE A 87 15.39 11.17 -4.73
CA PHE A 87 16.53 10.67 -3.97
C PHE A 87 17.78 11.52 -4.19
N LYS A 88 18.06 11.88 -5.45
CA LYS A 88 19.17 12.77 -5.77
C LYS A 88 18.98 14.17 -5.17
N GLY A 89 17.79 14.76 -5.31
CA GLY A 89 17.51 16.12 -4.81
C GLY A 89 17.37 16.23 -3.30
N THR A 90 16.94 15.17 -2.61
CA THR A 90 16.65 15.22 -1.16
C THR A 90 17.81 14.72 -0.30
N LEU A 91 18.55 13.71 -0.80
CA LEU A 91 19.55 12.98 -0.01
C LEU A 91 20.92 12.91 -0.71
N ASP A 92 21.08 13.52 -1.88
CA ASP A 92 22.26 13.36 -2.75
C ASP A 92 22.64 11.89 -3.02
N LYS A 93 21.63 11.00 -3.02
CA LYS A 93 21.80 9.54 -3.12
C LYS A 93 21.46 9.07 -4.53
N ASP A 94 22.32 8.24 -5.11
CA ASP A 94 21.98 7.52 -6.34
C ASP A 94 21.05 6.34 -6.03
N TYR A 95 19.82 6.41 -6.55
CA TYR A 95 18.77 5.42 -6.31
C TYR A 95 18.72 4.40 -7.44
N LYS A 96 19.09 3.15 -7.11
CA LYS A 96 19.29 2.09 -8.10
C LYS A 96 17.96 1.46 -8.49
N LYS A 97 17.84 1.12 -9.78
CA LYS A 97 16.67 0.41 -10.32
C LYS A 97 16.44 -0.96 -9.67
N LYS A 98 17.52 -1.60 -9.19
CA LYS A 98 17.44 -2.85 -8.43
C LYS A 98 16.68 -2.65 -7.12
N ASP A 99 17.04 -1.62 -6.35
CA ASP A 99 16.40 -1.30 -5.07
C ASP A 99 14.92 -0.99 -5.27
N TYR A 100 14.60 -0.20 -6.30
CA TYR A 100 13.22 0.07 -6.72
C TYR A 100 12.44 -1.20 -7.03
N THR A 101 13.02 -2.08 -7.85
CA THR A 101 12.37 -3.33 -8.23
C THR A 101 12.07 -4.16 -6.99
N GLU A 102 13.03 -4.31 -6.08
CA GLU A 102 12.88 -5.12 -4.88
C GLU A 102 11.84 -4.55 -3.91
N GLN A 103 11.85 -3.23 -3.70
CA GLN A 103 10.91 -2.52 -2.83
C GLN A 103 9.47 -2.62 -3.33
N PHE A 104 9.26 -2.47 -4.64
CA PHE A 104 7.93 -2.38 -5.23
C PHE A 104 7.46 -3.65 -5.95
N THR A 105 8.20 -4.77 -5.86
CA THR A 105 7.74 -6.07 -6.37
C THR A 105 6.42 -6.45 -5.72
N LEU A 106 5.41 -6.71 -6.55
CA LEU A 106 4.13 -7.22 -6.12
C LEU A 106 4.26 -8.71 -5.79
N ARG A 107 4.15 -9.03 -4.50
CA ARG A 107 4.25 -10.37 -3.92
C ARG A 107 2.85 -10.96 -3.77
N ILE A 108 2.31 -11.56 -4.83
CA ILE A 108 0.88 -11.90 -4.90
C ILE A 108 0.47 -12.95 -3.86
N PRO A 109 1.18 -14.07 -3.68
CA PRO A 109 0.83 -15.06 -2.66
C PRO A 109 0.67 -14.46 -1.26
N GLU A 110 1.61 -13.61 -0.85
CA GLU A 110 1.65 -12.97 0.46
C GLU A 110 0.51 -11.94 0.63
N ASN A 111 0.14 -11.25 -0.45
CA ASN A 111 -1.01 -10.35 -0.43
C ASN A 111 -2.34 -11.13 -0.32
N LEU A 112 -2.47 -12.27 -0.99
CA LEU A 112 -3.64 -13.14 -0.89
C LEU A 112 -3.77 -13.74 0.52
N GLU A 113 -2.68 -14.28 1.06
CA GLU A 113 -2.63 -14.81 2.43
C GLU A 113 -3.01 -13.74 3.46
N LYS A 114 -2.51 -12.50 3.28
CA LYS A 114 -2.89 -11.36 4.13
C LYS A 114 -4.39 -11.11 4.07
N ILE A 115 -5.01 -11.11 2.89
CA ILE A 115 -6.45 -10.92 2.73
C ILE A 115 -7.22 -12.02 3.45
N GLU A 116 -6.86 -13.28 3.24
CA GLU A 116 -7.51 -14.44 3.85
C GLU A 116 -7.44 -14.37 5.39
N ARG A 117 -6.28 -14.04 5.93
CA ARG A 117 -6.09 -13.85 7.37
C ARG A 117 -6.97 -12.74 7.93
N ILE A 118 -7.03 -11.58 7.26
CA ILE A 118 -7.88 -10.46 7.68
C ILE A 118 -9.36 -10.86 7.65
N VAL A 119 -9.82 -11.48 6.55
CA VAL A 119 -11.22 -11.92 6.42
C VAL A 119 -11.58 -12.91 7.53
N LYS A 120 -10.70 -13.87 7.84
CA LYS A 120 -10.93 -14.85 8.90
C LYS A 120 -11.09 -14.19 10.27
N ILE A 121 -10.16 -13.30 10.64
CA ILE A 121 -10.19 -12.59 11.93
C ILE A 121 -11.47 -11.75 12.03
N TYR A 122 -11.78 -10.96 11.00
CA TYR A 122 -12.89 -10.02 11.05
C TYR A 122 -14.26 -10.70 11.02
N ARG A 123 -14.38 -11.87 10.39
CA ARG A 123 -15.63 -12.65 10.44
C ARG A 123 -15.85 -13.36 11.76
N LYS A 124 -14.76 -13.80 12.42
CA LYS A 124 -14.83 -14.61 13.63
C LYS A 124 -14.89 -13.76 14.90
N ASP A 125 -14.04 -12.75 14.97
CA ASP A 125 -13.68 -12.09 16.23
C ASP A 125 -14.25 -10.66 16.32
N VAL A 126 -14.96 -10.18 15.30
CA VAL A 126 -15.47 -8.80 15.24
C VAL A 126 -16.96 -8.79 14.89
N ALA A 127 -17.79 -8.28 15.81
CA ALA A 127 -19.20 -8.05 15.55
C ALA A 127 -19.41 -6.82 14.64
N ASP A 128 -20.50 -6.84 13.87
CA ASP A 128 -21.01 -5.68 13.10
C ASP A 128 -20.02 -5.06 12.11
N VAL A 129 -19.13 -5.85 11.51
CA VAL A 129 -18.20 -5.37 10.48
C VAL A 129 -18.97 -4.89 9.25
N PRO A 130 -18.75 -3.65 8.77
CA PRO A 130 -19.40 -3.15 7.57
C PRO A 130 -19.09 -4.00 6.33
N ARG A 131 -20.14 -4.38 5.58
CA ARG A 131 -20.02 -5.23 4.38
C ARG A 131 -19.02 -4.70 3.36
N ILE A 132 -18.93 -3.38 3.22
CA ILE A 132 -18.01 -2.70 2.29
C ILE A 132 -16.54 -3.08 2.53
N LEU A 133 -16.14 -3.44 3.76
CA LEU A 133 -14.80 -3.95 4.03
C LEU A 133 -14.54 -5.25 3.25
N PHE A 134 -15.45 -6.23 3.37
CA PHE A 134 -15.33 -7.51 2.70
C PHE A 134 -15.43 -7.37 1.18
N ASP A 135 -16.32 -6.51 0.70
CA ASP A 135 -16.45 -6.25 -0.74
C ASP A 135 -15.16 -5.61 -1.31
N THR A 136 -14.51 -4.74 -0.54
CA THR A 136 -13.23 -4.12 -0.92
C THR A 136 -12.09 -5.14 -0.96
N LEU A 137 -12.01 -6.01 0.04
CA LEU A 137 -11.02 -7.09 0.10
C LEU A 137 -11.21 -8.09 -1.05
N GLU A 138 -12.46 -8.44 -1.38
CA GLU A 138 -12.76 -9.35 -2.49
C GLU A 138 -12.42 -8.71 -3.85
N LYS A 139 -12.72 -7.42 -4.04
CA LYS A 139 -12.29 -6.68 -5.24
C LYS A 139 -10.77 -6.67 -5.38
N GLN A 140 -10.03 -6.50 -4.29
CA GLN A 140 -8.56 -6.57 -4.30
C GLN A 140 -8.06 -7.98 -4.62
N ARG A 141 -8.67 -9.01 -4.01
CA ARG A 141 -8.38 -10.42 -4.28
C ARG A 141 -8.54 -10.77 -5.76
N LYS A 142 -9.63 -10.34 -6.40
CA LYS A 142 -9.86 -10.54 -7.84
C LYS A 142 -8.75 -9.94 -8.71
N ARG A 143 -8.40 -8.65 -8.48
CA ARG A 143 -7.29 -8.00 -9.20
C ARG A 143 -5.96 -8.73 -9.02
N LEU A 144 -5.71 -9.26 -7.82
CA LEU A 144 -4.50 -10.03 -7.53
C LEU A 144 -4.49 -11.37 -8.29
N LEU A 145 -5.61 -12.09 -8.34
CA LEU A 145 -5.71 -13.35 -9.08
C LEU A 145 -5.59 -13.13 -10.60
N GLU A 146 -6.20 -12.08 -11.13
CA GLU A 146 -6.04 -11.66 -12.53
C GLU A 146 -4.59 -11.34 -12.86
N ALA A 147 -3.91 -10.57 -12.00
CA ALA A 147 -2.49 -10.27 -12.16
C ALA A 147 -1.63 -11.54 -12.04
N LYS A 148 -1.98 -12.46 -11.15
CA LYS A 148 -1.30 -13.76 -11.00
C LYS A 148 -1.37 -14.58 -12.29
N ALA A 149 -2.55 -14.67 -12.88
CA ALA A 149 -2.76 -15.39 -14.13
C ALA A 149 -1.97 -14.78 -15.29
N LYS A 150 -1.83 -13.44 -15.30
CA LYS A 150 -1.14 -12.72 -16.38
C LYS A 150 0.39 -12.68 -16.21
N TYR A 151 0.90 -12.55 -14.98
CA TYR A 151 2.30 -12.21 -14.73
C TYR A 151 3.03 -13.17 -13.79
N GLY A 152 2.33 -14.13 -13.17
CA GLY A 152 2.89 -15.04 -12.17
C GLY A 152 2.86 -14.50 -10.73
N ASP A 153 3.55 -15.18 -9.82
CA ASP A 153 3.47 -14.93 -8.37
C ASP A 153 4.16 -13.62 -7.92
N TYR A 154 5.28 -13.29 -8.55
CA TYR A 154 6.15 -12.18 -8.17
C TYR A 154 6.32 -11.25 -9.36
N VAL A 155 5.67 -10.08 -9.30
CA VAL A 155 5.58 -9.17 -10.44
C VAL A 155 6.41 -7.93 -10.19
N ALA A 156 7.46 -7.75 -10.98
CA ALA A 156 8.27 -6.53 -10.96
C ALA A 156 7.43 -5.31 -11.42
N PRO A 157 7.66 -4.11 -10.89
CA PRO A 157 6.92 -2.90 -11.31
C PRO A 157 6.93 -2.66 -12.82
N SER A 158 8.06 -2.97 -13.47
CA SER A 158 8.26 -2.80 -14.91
C SER A 158 7.34 -3.69 -15.77
N ALA A 159 6.81 -4.79 -15.22
CA ALA A 159 5.88 -5.66 -15.93
C ALA A 159 4.42 -5.16 -15.88
N ILE A 160 4.12 -4.22 -14.96
CA ILE A 160 2.78 -3.65 -14.78
C ILE A 160 2.67 -2.28 -15.48
N SER A 161 3.79 -1.55 -15.56
CA SER A 161 3.89 -0.28 -16.28
C SER A 161 3.91 -0.51 -17.80
N SER A 162 2.75 -0.73 -18.40
CA SER A 162 2.52 -0.69 -19.85
C SER A 162 1.31 0.19 -20.14
#